data_AF-A0A9P1NRU8-F1
#
_entry.id   AF-A0A9P1NRU8-F1
#
_cell.length_a   1.000
_cell.length_b   1.000
_cell.length_c   1.000
_cell.angle_alpha   90.00
_cell.angle_beta   90.00
_cell.angle_gamma   90.00
#
_symmetry.space_group_name_H-M   'P 1'
#
loop_
_entity.id
_entity.type
_entity.pdbx_description
1 polymer ?
#
loop_
_entity_poly.entity_id
_entity_poly.type
_entity_poly.pdbx_seq_one_letter_code
_entity_poly.pdbx_strand_id
1 'polypeptide(L)'
;MPDGPERRLHVVSFRLTDTEAAHVDAAAAAMRTPRSRQDWCRAAALHLAKTKVPAPPPPRRNPARRLPKADTRALAAVLGELGKIGSNVNQIARIANLTKRLPEEAVLRRAAAEIADAACQVRRVLEGIHGD
;
A
#
# COMPACT_ATOMS: atom_id res chain seq x y z
N MET A 1 -28.65 1.96 3.19
CA MET A 1 -27.78 2.04 1.99
C MET A 1 -27.23 0.65 1.75
N PRO A 2 -27.41 0.02 0.58
CA PRO A 2 -26.77 -1.26 0.35
C PRO A 2 -25.26 -1.02 0.20
N ASP A 3 -24.46 -1.85 0.87
CA ASP A 3 -23.02 -1.88 0.74
C ASP A 3 -22.63 -2.01 -0.74
N GLY A 4 -21.59 -1.28 -1.17
CA GLY A 4 -21.05 -1.37 -2.53
C GLY A 4 -20.57 -2.79 -2.87
N PRO A 5 -20.16 -3.06 -4.13
CA PRO A 5 -19.77 -4.39 -4.56
C PRO A 5 -18.67 -4.97 -3.64
N GLU A 6 -18.94 -6.14 -3.06
CA GLU A 6 -18.08 -6.80 -2.09
C GLU A 6 -16.67 -6.99 -2.67
N ARG A 7 -15.67 -6.35 -2.04
CA ARG A 7 -14.28 -6.37 -2.52
C ARG A 7 -13.53 -7.52 -1.87
N ARG A 8 -12.82 -8.31 -2.69
CA ARG A 8 -11.92 -9.38 -2.23
C ARG A 8 -10.63 -8.76 -1.70
N LEU A 9 -10.44 -8.77 -0.38
CA LEU A 9 -9.32 -8.08 0.29
C LEU A 9 -8.12 -9.00 0.63
N HIS A 10 -8.35 -10.30 0.73
CA HIS A 10 -7.35 -11.27 1.18
C HIS A 10 -6.83 -12.11 0.00
N VAL A 11 -5.50 -12.23 -0.09
CA VAL A 11 -4.83 -13.10 -1.07
C VAL A 11 -4.36 -14.36 -0.35
N VAL A 12 -4.74 -15.52 -0.87
CA VAL A 12 -4.21 -16.83 -0.46
C VAL A 12 -3.50 -17.43 -1.67
N SER A 13 -2.22 -17.70 -1.54
CA SER A 13 -1.38 -18.29 -2.59
C SER A 13 -0.83 -19.64 -2.17
N PHE A 14 -0.85 -20.61 -3.08
CA PHE A 14 -0.21 -21.91 -2.93
C PHE A 14 0.46 -22.29 -4.25
N ARG A 15 1.45 -23.18 -4.18
CA ARG A 15 2.18 -23.67 -5.37
C ARG A 15 1.50 -24.93 -5.90
N LEU A 16 1.52 -25.09 -7.21
CA LEU A 16 1.04 -26.27 -7.92
C LEU A 16 2.17 -26.80 -8.79
N THR A 17 2.22 -28.11 -8.94
CA THR A 17 2.93 -28.78 -10.02
C THR A 17 2.19 -28.57 -11.35
N ASP A 18 2.86 -28.84 -12.47
CA ASP A 18 2.26 -28.70 -13.80
C ASP A 18 1.04 -29.63 -13.98
N THR A 19 1.13 -30.86 -13.47
CA THR A 19 0.04 -31.84 -13.50
C THR A 19 -1.17 -31.35 -12.71
N GLU A 20 -0.96 -30.81 -11.50
CA GLU A 20 -2.05 -30.26 -10.70
C GLU A 20 -2.69 -29.04 -11.38
N ALA A 21 -1.88 -28.15 -11.95
CA ALA A 21 -2.38 -26.99 -12.69
C ALA A 21 -3.25 -27.41 -13.88
N ALA A 22 -2.82 -28.42 -14.65
CA ALA A 22 -3.57 -28.97 -15.77
C ALA A 22 -4.92 -29.57 -15.33
N HIS A 23 -4.95 -30.31 -14.21
CA HIS A 23 -6.20 -30.83 -13.65
C HIS A 23 -7.17 -29.72 -13.26
N VAL A 24 -6.67 -28.65 -12.63
CA VAL A 24 -7.50 -27.51 -12.24
C VAL A 24 -8.06 -26.80 -13.48
N ASP A 25 -7.25 -26.60 -14.51
CA ASP A 25 -7.68 -25.95 -15.75
C ASP A 25 -8.76 -26.78 -16.48
N ALA A 26 -8.56 -28.09 -16.57
CA ALA A 26 -9.55 -28.99 -17.16
C ALA A 26 -10.86 -28.97 -16.37
N ALA A 27 -10.80 -29.00 -15.04
CA ALA A 27 -11.98 -28.93 -14.18
C ALA A 27 -12.70 -27.57 -14.28
N ALA A 28 -11.95 -26.48 -14.42
CA ALA A 28 -12.51 -25.14 -14.59
C ALA A 28 -13.21 -24.96 -15.96
N ALA A 29 -12.67 -25.58 -17.01
CA ALA A 29 -13.24 -25.58 -18.36
C ALA A 29 -14.48 -26.49 -18.48
N ALA A 30 -14.55 -27.58 -17.72
CA ALA A 30 -15.67 -28.53 -17.74
C ALA A 30 -16.97 -28.01 -17.08
N MET A 31 -16.93 -26.86 -16.42
CA MET A 31 -18.11 -26.25 -15.80
C MET A 31 -19.08 -25.74 -16.86
N ARG A 32 -20.40 -25.80 -16.58
CA ARG A 32 -21.46 -25.25 -17.47
C ARG A 32 -21.19 -23.79 -17.89
N THR A 33 -20.59 -23.02 -16.99
CA THR A 33 -20.00 -21.72 -17.31
C THR A 33 -18.51 -21.82 -17.03
N PRO A 34 -17.65 -21.74 -18.06
CA PRO A 34 -16.21 -21.79 -17.89
C PRO A 34 -15.75 -20.72 -16.90
N ARG A 35 -14.82 -21.08 -16.02
CA ARG A 35 -14.25 -20.17 -15.02
C ARG A 35 -12.75 -20.08 -15.18
N SER A 36 -12.17 -18.98 -14.72
CA SER A 36 -10.71 -18.93 -14.56
C SER A 36 -10.26 -19.88 -13.46
N ARG A 37 -9.02 -20.37 -13.58
CA ARG A 37 -8.36 -21.22 -12.56
C ARG A 37 -8.55 -20.68 -11.15
N GLN A 38 -8.32 -19.37 -10.96
CA GLN A 38 -8.42 -18.71 -9.66
C GLN A 38 -9.86 -18.72 -9.11
N ASP A 39 -10.87 -18.41 -9.94
CA ASP A 39 -12.25 -18.41 -9.45
C ASP A 39 -12.74 -19.83 -9.13
N TRP A 40 -12.32 -20.82 -9.92
CA TRP A 40 -12.63 -22.21 -9.67
C TRP A 40 -12.01 -22.71 -8.36
N CYS A 41 -10.69 -22.51 -8.15
CA CYS A 41 -10.02 -22.90 -6.90
C CYS A 41 -10.66 -22.23 -5.68
N ARG A 42 -10.98 -20.94 -5.79
CA ARG A 42 -11.67 -20.19 -4.73
C ARG A 42 -13.04 -20.80 -4.42
N ALA A 43 -13.83 -21.12 -5.44
CA ALA A 43 -15.16 -21.70 -5.26
C ALA A 43 -15.08 -23.10 -4.61
N ALA A 44 -14.17 -23.95 -5.07
CA ALA A 44 -13.94 -25.28 -4.51
C ALA A 44 -13.49 -25.22 -3.04
N ALA A 45 -12.50 -24.38 -2.73
CA ALA A 45 -12.02 -24.18 -1.37
C ALA A 45 -13.11 -23.62 -0.45
N LEU A 46 -13.88 -22.63 -0.92
CA LEU A 46 -14.97 -22.03 -0.16
C LEU A 46 -16.11 -23.02 0.09
N HIS A 47 -16.44 -23.86 -0.90
CA HIS A 47 -17.44 -24.91 -0.74
C HIS A 47 -17.03 -25.89 0.36
N LEU A 48 -15.80 -26.40 0.30
CA LEU A 48 -15.28 -27.31 1.32
C LEU A 48 -15.22 -26.66 2.71
N ALA A 49 -14.78 -25.40 2.78
CA ALA A 49 -14.69 -24.65 4.04
C ALA A 49 -16.07 -24.46 4.68
N LYS A 50 -17.10 -24.10 3.89
CA LYS A 50 -18.47 -23.93 4.39
C LYS A 50 -19.08 -25.25 4.88
N THR A 51 -18.78 -26.36 4.21
CA THR A 51 -19.24 -27.69 4.64
C THR A 51 -18.60 -28.10 5.97
N LYS A 52 -17.30 -27.81 6.16
CA LYS A 52 -16.57 -28.19 7.39
C LYS A 52 -16.81 -27.22 8.55
N VAL A 53 -17.02 -25.93 8.27
CA VAL A 53 -17.19 -24.88 9.27
C VAL A 53 -18.40 -24.01 8.89
N PRO A 54 -19.63 -24.44 9.26
CA PRO A 54 -20.85 -23.73 8.88
C PRO A 54 -20.98 -22.33 9.52
N ALA A 55 -20.46 -22.18 10.74
CA ALA A 55 -20.51 -20.94 11.52
C ALA A 55 -19.08 -20.53 11.93
N PRO A 56 -18.30 -19.90 11.03
CA PRO A 56 -16.98 -19.41 11.39
C PRO A 56 -17.10 -18.27 12.41
N PRO A 57 -16.11 -18.10 13.31
CA PRO A 57 -16.08 -16.95 14.20
C PRO A 57 -16.05 -15.66 13.37
N PRO A 58 -16.64 -14.56 13.89
CA PRO A 58 -16.62 -13.29 13.18
C PRO A 58 -15.18 -12.88 12.88
N PRO A 59 -14.91 -12.28 11.72
CA PRO A 59 -13.57 -11.90 11.32
C PRO A 59 -12.97 -11.02 12.41
N ARG A 60 -11.81 -11.43 12.96
CA ARG A 60 -11.03 -10.58 13.85
C ARG A 60 -10.54 -9.41 13.01
N ARG A 61 -11.29 -8.31 13.00
CA ARG A 61 -10.78 -7.05 12.48
C ARG A 61 -9.62 -6.69 13.40
N ASN A 62 -8.38 -6.87 12.93
CA ASN A 62 -7.23 -6.37 13.66
C ASN A 62 -7.55 -4.91 14.00
N PRO A 63 -7.61 -4.52 15.28
CA PRO A 63 -7.83 -3.14 15.61
C PRO A 63 -6.74 -2.36 14.88
N ALA A 64 -7.15 -1.35 14.10
CA ALA A 64 -6.20 -0.47 13.43
C ALA A 64 -5.14 -0.12 14.48
N ARG A 65 -3.87 -0.45 14.20
CA ARG A 65 -2.76 -0.25 15.14
C ARG A 65 -2.86 1.18 15.62
N ARG A 66 -3.37 1.38 16.83
CA ARG A 66 -3.51 2.71 17.43
C ARG A 66 -2.10 3.12 17.81
N LEU A 67 -1.39 3.73 16.86
CA LEU A 67 -0.27 4.58 17.23
C LEU A 67 -0.82 5.64 18.22
N PRO A 68 -0.06 6.04 19.25
CA PRO A 68 -0.45 7.14 20.12
C PRO A 68 -0.89 8.35 19.28
N LYS A 69 -2.05 8.93 19.60
CA LYS A 69 -2.62 10.03 18.79
C LYS A 69 -1.65 11.21 18.66
N ALA A 70 -0.83 11.47 19.68
CA ALA A 70 0.22 12.47 19.67
C ALA A 70 1.28 12.19 18.59
N ASP A 71 1.82 10.97 18.54
CA ASP A 71 2.83 10.55 17.58
C ASP A 71 2.33 10.59 16.14
N THR A 72 1.05 10.25 15.89
CA THR A 72 0.53 10.24 14.51
C THR A 72 0.47 11.62 13.87
N ARG A 73 0.17 12.68 14.63
CA ARG A 73 0.11 14.04 14.08
C ARG A 73 1.51 14.58 13.80
N ALA A 74 2.44 14.37 14.74
CA ALA A 74 3.83 14.75 14.55
C ALA A 74 4.48 13.99 13.39
N LEU A 75 4.27 12.66 13.32
CA LEU A 75 4.74 11.82 12.24
C LEU A 75 4.13 12.22 10.89
N ALA A 76 2.83 12.51 10.84
CA ALA A 76 2.19 12.98 9.61
C ALA A 76 2.73 14.33 9.14
N ALA A 77 3.05 15.25 10.06
CA ALA A 77 3.69 16.52 9.74
C ALA A 77 5.10 16.32 9.16
N VAL A 78 5.92 15.49 9.80
CA VAL A 78 7.28 15.17 9.32
C VAL A 78 7.24 14.47 7.96
N LEU A 79 6.35 13.48 7.78
CA LEU A 79 6.16 12.80 6.50
C LEU A 79 5.65 13.74 5.40
N GLY A 80 4.81 14.71 5.74
CA GLY A 80 4.32 15.73 4.82
C GLY A 80 5.45 16.63 4.31
N GLU A 81 6.31 17.13 5.20
CA GLU A 81 7.46 17.95 4.81
C GLU A 81 8.49 17.16 3.98
N LEU A 82 8.79 15.92 4.38
CA LEU A 82 9.66 15.03 3.59
C LEU A 82 9.11 14.77 2.19
N GLY A 83 7.78 14.62 2.06
CA GLY A 83 7.11 14.45 0.77
C GLY A 83 7.28 15.67 -0.15
N LYS A 84 7.22 16.89 0.40
CA LYS A 84 7.46 18.13 -0.36
C LYS A 84 8.91 18.22 -0.85
N ILE A 85 9.87 17.94 0.03
CA ILE A 85 11.31 17.91 -0.33
C ILE A 85 11.56 16.89 -1.44
N GLY A 86 11.09 15.66 -1.27
CA GLY A 86 11.27 14.59 -2.25
C GLY A 86 10.65 14.93 -3.61
N SER A 87 9.48 15.60 -3.62
CA SER A 87 8.86 16.09 -4.86
C SER A 87 9.73 17.12 -5.58
N ASN A 88 10.27 18.11 -4.85
CA ASN A 88 11.10 19.16 -5.43
C ASN A 88 12.42 18.60 -5.97
N VAL A 89 13.07 17.70 -5.23
CA VAL A 89 14.27 16.99 -5.68
C VAL A 89 13.98 16.14 -6.93
N ASN A 90 12.85 15.43 -6.97
CA ASN A 90 12.46 14.64 -8.13
C ASN A 90 12.11 15.49 -9.36
N GLN A 91 11.63 16.72 -9.16
CA GLN A 91 11.43 17.68 -10.26
C GLN A 91 12.77 18.18 -10.81
N ILE A 92 13.71 18.55 -9.92
CA ILE A 92 15.07 18.95 -10.30
C ILE A 92 15.77 17.82 -11.08
N ALA A 93 15.70 16.59 -10.58
CA ALA A 93 16.27 15.42 -11.23
C ALA A 93 15.65 15.17 -12.62
N ARG A 94 14.32 15.28 -12.74
CA ARG A 94 13.64 15.14 -14.04
C ARG A 94 14.08 16.23 -15.02
N ILE A 95 14.13 17.49 -14.60
CA ILE A 95 14.56 18.60 -15.47
C ILE A 95 16.02 18.41 -15.88
N ALA A 96 16.92 18.08 -14.95
CA ALA A 96 18.32 17.84 -15.24
C ALA A 96 18.54 16.66 -16.20
N ASN A 97 17.79 15.56 -16.02
CA ASN A 97 17.84 14.40 -16.91
C ASN A 97 17.28 14.72 -18.31
N LEU A 98 16.21 15.52 -18.41
CA LEU A 98 15.58 15.89 -19.68
C LEU A 98 16.43 16.89 -20.48
N THR A 99 17.03 17.88 -19.82
CA THR A 99 17.76 18.96 -20.50
C THR A 99 19.26 18.70 -20.62
N LYS A 100 19.78 17.65 -19.95
CA LYS A 100 21.21 17.37 -19.76
C LYS A 100 22.00 18.57 -19.23
N ARG A 101 21.33 19.50 -18.55
CA ARG A 101 21.90 20.73 -17.99
C ARG A 101 21.42 20.83 -16.55
N LEU A 102 22.33 21.21 -15.65
CA LEU A 102 21.94 21.51 -14.28
C LEU A 102 21.03 22.75 -14.26
N PRO A 103 20.07 22.83 -13.33
CA PRO A 103 19.28 24.03 -13.13
C PRO A 103 20.18 25.23 -12.81
N GLU A 104 19.71 26.43 -13.14
CA GLU A 104 20.41 27.67 -12.78
C GLU A 104 20.66 27.76 -11.28
N GLU A 105 21.76 28.39 -10.89
CA GLU A 105 22.20 28.48 -9.49
C GLU A 105 21.12 29.05 -8.56
N ALA A 106 20.31 29.98 -9.06
CA ALA A 106 19.17 30.56 -8.34
C ALA A 106 18.13 29.50 -7.93
N VAL A 107 17.87 28.51 -8.78
CA VAL A 107 16.94 27.40 -8.50
C VAL A 107 17.52 26.45 -7.46
N LEU A 108 18.83 26.18 -7.54
CA LEU A 108 19.53 25.34 -6.56
C LEU A 108 19.58 25.99 -5.18
N ARG A 109 19.87 27.31 -5.11
CA ARG A 109 19.85 28.07 -3.85
C ARG A 109 18.46 28.11 -3.21
N ARG A 110 17.41 28.24 -4.03
CA ARG A 110 16.02 28.16 -3.54
C ARG A 110 15.69 26.80 -2.96
N ALA A 111 16.05 25.72 -3.66
CA ALA A 111 15.85 24.37 -3.15
C ALA A 111 16.63 24.11 -1.85
N ALA A 112 17.86 24.60 -1.75
CA ALA A 112 18.66 24.49 -0.53
C ALA A 112 18.03 25.23 0.67
N ALA A 113 17.47 26.42 0.44
CA ALA A 113 16.75 27.17 1.47
C ALA A 113 15.48 26.44 1.94
N GLU A 114 14.68 25.90 1.01
CA GLU A 114 13.48 25.11 1.33
C GLU A 114 13.81 23.85 2.15
N ILE A 115 14.93 23.17 1.83
CA ILE A 115 15.42 22.02 2.61
C ILE A 115 15.84 22.44 4.02
N ALA A 116 16.55 23.57 4.16
CA ALA A 116 16.98 24.08 5.46
C ALA A 116 15.80 24.46 6.35
N ASP A 117 14.77 25.11 5.80
CA ASP A 117 13.56 25.48 6.50
C ASP A 117 12.79 24.24 6.98
N ALA A 118 12.63 23.24 6.12
CA ALA A 118 11.98 21.99 6.49
C ALA A 118 12.78 21.22 7.58
N ALA A 119 14.11 21.22 7.50
CA ALA A 119 14.96 20.63 8.55
C ALA A 119 14.82 21.37 9.90
N CYS A 120 14.64 22.70 9.88
CA CYS A 120 14.35 23.49 11.08
C CYS A 120 12.98 23.11 11.67
N GLN A 121 11.95 22.97 10.84
CA GLN A 121 10.61 22.58 11.29
C GLN A 121 10.58 21.17 11.88
N VAL A 122 11.23 20.19 11.23
CA VAL A 122 11.36 18.82 11.76
C VAL A 122 12.06 18.84 13.12
N ARG A 123 13.15 19.60 13.26
CA ARG A 123 13.88 19.72 14.54
C ARG A 123 12.99 20.29 15.66
N ARG A 124 12.23 21.35 15.38
CA ARG A 124 11.27 21.93 16.35
C ARG A 124 10.19 20.93 16.78
N VAL A 125 9.69 20.13 15.84
CA VAL A 125 8.70 19.08 16.15
C VAL A 125 9.32 18.00 17.03
N LEU A 126 10.56 17.58 16.76
CA LEU A 126 11.26 16.58 17.56
C LEU A 126 11.63 17.08 18.96
N GLU A 127 12.07 18.33 19.09
CA GLU A 127 12.39 18.97 20.38
C GLU A 127 11.13 19.21 21.22
N GLY A 128 10.01 19.59 20.60
CA GLY A 128 8.72 19.76 21.28
C GLY A 128 8.08 18.45 21.78
N ILE A 129 8.54 17.29 21.31
CA ILE A 129 8.09 15.96 21.81
C ILE A 129 8.81 15.55 23.10
N HIS A 130 9.95 16.17 23.45
CA HIS A 130 10.74 15.84 24.65
C HIS A 130 10.46 16.76 25.85
N GLY A 131 9.49 17.68 25.74
CA GLY A 131 9.20 18.73 26.72
C GLY A 131 7.98 18.51 27.62
N ASP A 132 7.34 17.33 27.59
CA ASP A 132 6.21 16.94 28.44
C ASP A 132 6.48 15.61 29.17
#